data_AF-A0A3R7XTD3-F1
#
_entry.id   AF-A0A3R7XTD3-F1
#
_cell.length_a   1.000
_cell.length_b   1.000
_cell.length_c   1.000
_cell.angle_alpha   90.00
_cell.angle_beta   90.00
_cell.angle_gamma   90.00
#
_symmetry.space_group_name_H-M   'P 1'
#
loop_
_entity.id
_entity.type
_entity.pdbx_description
1 polymer ?
#
loop_
_entity_poly.entity_id
_entity_poly.type
_entity_poly.pdbx_seq_one_letter_code
_entity_poly.pdbx_strand_id
1 'polypeptide(L)'
;MAKSRWFLGLAVVIGILGVFWPQIEEILFKSCPITFMGLREPKPRSASSKLDPTHDVSLAQLPLFTVEELQQYDGSDESRPIYMAVGGIVLDVTSGGKFYKKGAEYNQFAGQVASFR
;
A
#
# COMPACT_ATOMS: atom_id res chain seq x y z
N MET A 1 39.14 17.60 38.01
CA MET A 1 38.34 16.59 38.75
C MET A 1 36.82 16.77 38.56
N ALA A 2 36.31 17.06 37.36
CA ALA A 2 34.85 17.27 37.14
C ALA A 2 34.15 16.15 36.35
N LYS A 3 34.91 15.31 35.62
CA LYS A 3 34.34 14.28 34.73
C LYS A 3 33.75 13.07 35.47
N SER A 4 34.34 12.67 36.60
CA SER A 4 33.93 11.48 37.37
C SER A 4 32.49 11.57 37.91
N ARG A 5 32.05 12.77 38.31
CA ARG A 5 30.69 13.00 38.83
C ARG A 5 29.61 12.87 37.73
N TRP A 6 29.96 13.21 36.50
CA TRP A 6 29.09 13.07 35.33
C TRP A 6 28.98 11.62 34.89
N PHE A 7 30.09 10.86 34.95
CA PHE A 7 30.08 9.42 34.67
C PHE A 7 29.31 8.61 35.72
N LEU A 8 29.40 8.97 36.99
CA LEU A 8 28.62 8.32 38.04
C LEU A 8 27.12 8.62 37.89
N GLY A 9 26.76 9.86 37.53
CA GLY A 9 25.37 10.22 37.20
C GLY A 9 24.84 9.45 36.00
N LEU A 10 25.64 9.33 34.93
CA LEU A 10 25.26 8.55 33.74
C LEU A 10 25.11 7.05 34.05
N ALA A 11 26.00 6.49 34.87
CA ALA A 11 25.92 5.09 35.28
C ALA A 11 24.66 4.79 36.12
N VAL A 12 24.24 5.72 36.99
CA VAL A 12 23.00 5.59 37.76
C VAL A 12 21.78 5.68 36.84
N VAL A 13 21.77 6.59 35.86
CA VAL A 13 20.67 6.70 34.89
C VAL A 13 20.56 5.44 34.01
N ILE A 14 21.68 4.91 33.51
CA ILE A 14 21.69 3.66 32.73
C ILE A 14 21.26 2.47 33.59
N GLY A 15 21.68 2.41 34.86
CA GLY A 15 21.23 1.38 35.80
C GLY A 15 19.72 1.44 36.08
N ILE A 16 19.17 2.64 36.27
CA ILE A 16 17.72 2.85 36.45
C ILE A 16 16.97 2.46 35.17
N LEU A 17 17.45 2.85 33.99
CA LEU A 17 16.85 2.48 32.71
C LEU A 17 16.91 0.97 32.45
N GLY A 18 17.97 0.28 32.89
CA GLY A 18 18.09 -1.18 32.77
C GLY A 18 17.16 -1.94 33.72
N VAL A 19 17.00 -1.46 34.96
CA VAL A 19 16.08 -2.06 35.95
C VAL A 19 14.61 -1.80 35.58
N PHE A 20 14.31 -0.64 34.98
CA PHE A 20 12.97 -0.26 34.57
C PHE A 20 12.65 -0.58 33.11
N TRP A 21 13.59 -1.17 32.36
CA TRP A 21 13.41 -1.61 30.97
C TRP A 21 12.16 -2.50 30.77
N PRO A 22 11.85 -3.48 31.65
CA PRO A 22 10.65 -4.31 31.48
C PRO A 22 9.32 -3.53 31.66
N GLN A 23 9.32 -2.41 32.39
CA GLN A 23 8.14 -1.54 32.58
C GLN A 23 8.06 -0.41 31.53
N ILE A 24 9.20 0.01 30.96
CA ILE A 24 9.24 0.94 29.84
C ILE A 24 8.75 0.26 28.56
N GLU A 25 9.01 -1.04 28.39
CA GLU A 25 8.49 -1.82 27.26
C GLU A 25 6.96 -1.73 27.15
N GLU A 26 6.22 -1.78 28.26
CA GLU A 26 4.74 -1.65 28.25
C GLU A 26 4.23 -0.26 27.81
N ILE A 27 5.01 0.81 28.02
CA ILE A 27 4.63 2.18 27.67
C ILE A 27 5.07 2.53 26.25
N LEU A 28 6.24 2.06 25.82
CA LEU A 28 6.78 2.30 24.48
C LEU A 28 6.18 1.36 23.42
N PHE A 29 5.88 0.09 23.74
CA PHE A 29 5.35 -0.88 22.77
C PHE A 29 3.82 -0.86 22.58
N LYS A 30 3.07 -0.09 23.37
CA LYS A 30 1.68 0.27 23.01
C LYS A 30 1.63 1.24 21.83
N SER A 31 2.70 1.97 21.57
CA SER A 31 2.93 2.68 20.31
C SER A 31 3.75 1.78 19.37
N CYS A 32 3.11 0.68 18.94
CA CYS A 32 3.71 -0.44 18.21
C CYS A 32 4.73 -0.03 17.13
N PRO A 33 5.91 -0.66 17.14
CA PRO A 33 6.64 -0.91 15.92
C PRO A 33 7.13 -2.36 15.89
N ILE A 34 6.54 -3.14 14.98
CA ILE A 34 7.07 -4.42 14.48
C ILE A 34 6.81 -5.67 15.37
N THR A 35 5.70 -6.33 15.05
CA THR A 35 5.64 -7.76 14.66
C THR A 35 6.90 -8.61 14.91
N PHE A 36 7.01 -9.24 16.08
CA PHE A 36 7.88 -10.40 16.31
C PHE A 36 7.16 -11.49 17.11
N MET A 37 6.20 -12.16 16.46
CA MET A 37 5.91 -13.60 16.59
C MET A 37 4.81 -13.93 15.58
N GLY A 38 5.21 -14.57 14.50
CA GLY A 38 4.41 -14.85 13.31
C GLY A 38 3.30 -15.89 13.52
N LEU A 39 2.25 -15.54 14.26
CA LEU A 39 0.96 -16.23 14.26
C LEU A 39 -0.17 -15.20 14.38
N ARG A 40 -0.25 -14.27 13.42
CA ARG A 40 -1.53 -13.64 13.12
C ARG A 40 -1.79 -13.76 11.63
N GLU A 41 -2.90 -14.45 11.36
CA GLU A 41 -3.56 -14.57 10.08
C GLU A 41 -3.57 -13.25 9.31
N PRO A 42 -3.62 -13.28 7.96
CA PRO A 42 -3.80 -12.07 7.18
C PRO A 42 -4.95 -11.27 7.79
N LYS A 43 -4.64 -10.10 8.36
CA LYS A 43 -5.66 -9.12 8.76
C LYS A 43 -6.51 -8.93 7.50
N PRO A 44 -7.78 -9.39 7.46
CA PRO A 44 -8.61 -9.08 6.32
C PRO A 44 -8.58 -7.57 6.21
N ARG A 45 -8.28 -7.10 5.00
CA ARG A 45 -8.09 -5.69 4.69
C ARG A 45 -9.44 -4.99 4.88
N SER A 46 -9.79 -4.73 6.13
CA SER A 46 -10.85 -3.84 6.58
C SER A 46 -10.34 -2.42 6.41
N ALA A 47 -10.09 -2.07 5.16
CA ALA A 47 -10.05 -0.74 4.60
C ALA A 47 -10.32 -0.89 3.10
N SER A 48 -11.39 -1.63 2.79
CA SER A 48 -12.29 -1.20 1.73
C SER A 48 -12.69 0.22 2.13
N SER A 49 -12.16 1.21 1.41
CA SER A 49 -12.76 2.54 1.37
C SER A 49 -14.26 2.35 1.19
N LYS A 50 -15.06 3.19 1.85
CA LYS A 50 -16.52 3.28 1.65
C LYS A 50 -16.86 3.42 0.15
N LEU A 51 -16.88 2.29 -0.56
CA LEU A 51 -17.64 2.05 -1.76
C LEU A 51 -18.73 1.14 -1.24
N ASP A 52 -19.94 1.68 -1.14
CA ASP A 52 -21.11 0.94 -0.73
C ASP A 52 -21.26 -0.26 -1.68
N PRO A 53 -21.11 -1.53 -1.22
CA PRO A 53 -21.23 -2.68 -2.10
C PRO A 53 -22.70 -3.04 -2.37
N THR A 54 -23.62 -2.07 -2.28
CA THR A 54 -25.06 -2.26 -2.56
C THR A 54 -25.49 -1.74 -3.93
N HIS A 55 -24.56 -1.42 -4.83
CA HIS A 55 -24.87 -1.57 -6.25
C HIS A 55 -24.30 -2.90 -6.71
N ASP A 56 -25.14 -3.94 -6.66
CA ASP A 56 -24.91 -5.26 -7.25
C ASP A 56 -24.74 -5.14 -8.77
N VAL A 57 -23.63 -4.56 -9.23
CA VAL A 57 -23.17 -4.79 -10.59
C VAL A 57 -22.58 -6.19 -10.55
N SER A 58 -23.42 -7.19 -10.84
CA SER A 58 -22.95 -8.55 -11.02
C SER A 58 -21.80 -8.49 -12.02
N LEU A 59 -20.62 -9.00 -11.66
CA LEU A 59 -19.47 -9.05 -12.56
C LEU A 59 -19.80 -9.76 -13.89
N ALA A 60 -20.86 -10.58 -13.90
CA ALA A 60 -21.42 -11.21 -15.10
C ALA A 60 -22.05 -10.22 -16.10
N GLN A 61 -22.33 -8.98 -15.70
CA GLN A 61 -22.93 -7.92 -16.52
C GLN A 61 -21.88 -6.89 -16.99
N LEU A 62 -20.63 -7.02 -16.55
CA LEU A 62 -19.56 -6.14 -17.00
C LEU A 62 -19.10 -6.52 -18.42
N PRO A 63 -18.73 -5.53 -19.24
CA PRO A 63 -18.19 -5.79 -20.56
C PRO A 63 -16.89 -6.59 -20.45
N LEU A 64 -16.82 -7.67 -21.24
CA LEU A 64 -15.61 -8.43 -21.43
C LEU A 64 -14.74 -7.72 -22.47
N PHE A 65 -13.45 -7.65 -22.20
CA PHE A 65 -12.47 -7.10 -23.11
C PHE A 65 -11.51 -8.18 -23.55
N THR A 66 -11.31 -8.28 -24.85
CA THR A 66 -10.18 -9.02 -25.42
C THR A 66 -8.90 -8.19 -25.29
N VAL A 67 -7.74 -8.83 -25.45
CA VAL A 67 -6.45 -8.14 -25.35
C VAL A 67 -6.32 -7.09 -26.47
N GLU A 68 -6.83 -7.40 -27.65
CA GLU A 68 -6.82 -6.55 -28.83
C GLU A 68 -7.73 -5.32 -28.66
N GLU A 69 -8.89 -5.49 -28.03
CA GLU A 69 -9.78 -4.37 -27.70
C GLU A 69 -9.18 -3.47 -26.62
N LEU A 70 -8.52 -4.06 -25.62
CA LEU A 70 -7.90 -3.31 -24.54
C LEU A 70 -6.80 -2.37 -25.04
N GLN A 71 -6.04 -2.78 -26.05
CA GLN A 71 -4.98 -1.97 -26.66
C GLN A 71 -5.48 -0.64 -27.26
N GLN A 72 -6.77 -0.56 -27.60
CA GLN A 72 -7.35 0.67 -28.12
C GLN A 72 -7.47 1.76 -27.06
N TYR A 73 -7.36 1.41 -25.77
CA TYR A 73 -7.49 2.29 -24.61
C TYR A 73 -6.13 2.59 -23.95
N ASP A 74 -5.09 2.76 -24.77
CA ASP A 74 -3.70 3.05 -24.38
C ASP A 74 -3.47 4.51 -23.92
N GLY A 75 -4.52 5.35 -23.93
CA GLY A 75 -4.42 6.78 -23.61
C GLY A 75 -3.70 7.61 -24.67
N SER A 76 -3.61 7.13 -25.91
CA SER A 76 -3.18 7.91 -27.08
C SER A 76 -4.20 8.96 -27.53
N ASP A 77 -5.48 8.69 -27.28
CA ASP A 77 -6.60 9.55 -27.62
C ASP A 77 -7.23 10.09 -26.34
N GLU A 78 -7.20 11.41 -26.17
CA GLU A 78 -7.73 12.08 -24.97
C GLU A 78 -9.25 12.04 -24.88
N SER A 79 -9.94 11.73 -25.98
CA SER A 79 -11.40 11.57 -25.99
C SER A 79 -11.85 10.20 -25.45
N ARG A 80 -10.92 9.25 -25.32
CA ARG A 80 -11.20 7.89 -24.87
C ARG A 80 -10.69 7.66 -23.45
N PRO A 81 -11.37 6.80 -22.67
CA PRO A 81 -10.87 6.40 -21.36
C PRO A 81 -9.59 5.57 -21.50
N ILE A 82 -8.84 5.47 -20.41
CA ILE A 82 -7.60 4.71 -20.33
C ILE A 82 -7.86 3.48 -19.48
N TYR A 83 -7.61 2.30 -20.04
CA TYR A 83 -7.84 1.03 -19.37
C TYR A 83 -6.52 0.27 -19.15
N MET A 84 -6.48 -0.54 -18.11
CA MET A 84 -5.37 -1.44 -17.79
C MET A 84 -5.93 -2.73 -17.18
N ALA A 85 -5.43 -3.89 -17.61
CA ALA A 85 -5.85 -5.16 -17.02
C ALA A 85 -4.82 -5.66 -16.01
N VAL A 86 -5.26 -6.04 -14.80
CA VAL A 86 -4.41 -6.60 -13.75
C VAL A 86 -5.09 -7.82 -13.16
N GLY A 87 -4.42 -8.97 -13.17
CA GLY A 87 -4.97 -10.20 -12.60
C GLY A 87 -6.31 -10.64 -13.21
N GLY A 88 -6.54 -10.34 -14.50
CA GLY A 88 -7.78 -10.66 -15.22
C GLY A 88 -8.93 -9.67 -15.01
N ILE A 89 -8.71 -8.57 -14.29
CA ILE A 89 -9.71 -7.50 -14.10
C ILE A 89 -9.27 -6.27 -14.89
N VAL A 90 -10.18 -5.68 -15.66
CA VAL A 90 -9.95 -4.41 -16.35
C VAL A 90 -10.31 -3.25 -15.43
N LEU A 91 -9.37 -2.33 -15.27
CA LEU A 91 -9.48 -1.15 -14.42
C LEU A 91 -9.53 0.11 -15.29
N ASP A 92 -10.45 1.00 -14.94
CA ASP A 92 -10.48 2.36 -15.48
C ASP A 92 -9.47 3.24 -14.72
N VAL A 93 -8.41 3.64 -15.41
CA VAL A 93 -7.33 4.48 -14.88
C VAL A 93 -7.35 5.89 -15.48
N THR A 94 -8.46 6.30 -16.10
CA THR A 94 -8.62 7.61 -16.74
C THR A 94 -8.40 8.76 -15.75
N SER A 95 -8.87 8.61 -14.51
CA SER A 95 -8.63 9.59 -13.42
C SER A 95 -7.14 9.79 -13.11
N GLY A 96 -6.31 8.78 -13.38
CA GLY A 96 -4.86 8.80 -13.27
C GLY A 96 -4.14 9.25 -14.53
N GLY A 97 -4.82 9.93 -15.47
CA GLY A 97 -4.27 10.27 -16.79
C GLY A 97 -2.89 10.94 -16.78
N LYS A 98 -2.53 11.70 -15.74
CA LYS A 98 -1.17 12.24 -15.55
C LYS A 98 -0.04 11.18 -15.57
N PHE A 99 -0.34 9.93 -15.26
CA PHE A 99 0.61 8.83 -15.22
C PHE A 99 0.46 7.86 -16.40
N TYR A 100 -0.76 7.68 -16.90
CA TYR A 100 -1.07 6.65 -17.89
C TYR A 100 -1.26 7.18 -19.32
N LYS A 101 -1.45 8.49 -19.52
CA LYS A 101 -1.53 9.09 -20.86
C LYS A 101 -0.24 8.86 -21.65
N LYS A 102 -0.37 8.92 -22.97
CA LYS A 102 0.79 8.82 -23.89
C LYS A 102 1.91 9.78 -23.49
N GLY A 103 3.10 9.23 -23.28
CA GLY A 103 4.30 9.98 -22.87
C GLY A 103 4.49 10.15 -21.36
N ALA A 104 3.55 9.69 -20.52
CA ALA A 104 3.72 9.67 -19.07
C ALA A 104 4.48 8.42 -18.57
N GLU A 105 4.97 8.48 -17.34
CA GLU A 105 5.88 7.47 -16.75
C GLU A 105 5.32 6.04 -16.74
N TYR A 106 4.01 5.88 -16.59
CA TYR A 106 3.33 4.58 -16.49
C TYR A 106 2.51 4.24 -17.75
N ASN A 107 2.71 4.96 -18.85
CA ASN A 107 1.99 4.72 -20.10
C ASN A 107 2.20 3.31 -20.66
N GLN A 108 3.35 2.68 -20.38
CA GLN A 108 3.64 1.30 -20.78
C GLN A 108 2.61 0.28 -20.27
N PHE A 109 1.82 0.61 -19.24
CA PHE A 109 0.78 -0.27 -18.72
C PHE A 109 -0.62 0.05 -19.26
N ALA A 110 -0.80 1.20 -19.93
CA ALA A 110 -2.06 1.57 -20.54
C ALA A 110 -2.35 0.68 -21.76
N GLY A 111 -3.58 0.18 -21.85
CA GLY A 111 -4.01 -0.74 -22.90
C GLY A 111 -3.35 -2.13 -22.84
N GLN A 112 -2.65 -2.46 -21.75
CA GLN A 112 -1.94 -3.72 -21.59
C GLN A 112 -2.46 -4.56 -20.41
N VAL A 113 -2.12 -5.85 -20.46
CA VAL A 113 -2.37 -6.82 -19.40
C VAL A 113 -1.12 -6.95 -18.53
N ALA A 114 -1.18 -6.42 -17.32
CA ALA A 114 -0.17 -6.63 -16.29
C ALA A 114 -0.46 -7.96 -15.56
N SER A 115 0.09 -9.04 -16.09
CA SER A 115 0.16 -10.33 -15.40
C SER A 115 1.54 -10.50 -14.75
N PHE A 116 1.58 -10.86 -13.47
CA PHE A 116 2.80 -11.37 -12.85
C PHE A 116 3.11 -12.73 -13.48
N ARG A 117 4.20 -12.82 -14.23
CA ARG A 117 4.70 -14.08 -14.80
C ARG A 117 5.75 -14.68 -13.87
#